data_AF-A0A662PU34-F1
#
_entry.id   AF-A0A662PU34-F1
#
_cell.length_a   1.000
_cell.length_b   1.000
_cell.length_c   1.000
_cell.angle_alpha   90.00
_cell.angle_beta   90.00
_cell.angle_gamma   90.00
#
_symmetry.space_group_name_H-M   'P 1'
#
loop_
_entity.id
_entity.type
_entity.pdbx_description
1 polymer ?
#
loop_
_entity_poly.entity_id
_entity_poly.type
_entity_poly.pdbx_seq_one_letter_code
_entity_poly.pdbx_strand_id
1 'polypeptide(L)'
;MLQFRRLRKSEVVKRLKEIASMEGIKVTDVALKKLAERSEGDLRSAINDLQAIASGRRVVDVDAVEALGERNRVREIFQALRIIFNTKSLRAARAALEGLEIDLDMVYAWLIENVPEQIPDPGELAEAYEALARADLFLAKASREQKWKLTRYAIPLMTGGVALARRTKPQGFVKFTFPSKIRLMQRSRAERELRSSIASKIAGKLHLSSSKAITHMLPYISFIMSRSDEYAKAMAEYFEFTPSEVKYLTGGGEVEVAEVAVKKRRRGRRTRRR
;
A
#
# COMPACT_ATOMS: atom_id res chain seq x y z
N MET A 1 10.51 -17.64 2.42
CA MET A 1 10.64 -16.32 1.77
C MET A 1 11.72 -15.55 2.51
N LEU A 2 12.80 -15.14 1.84
CA LEU A 2 13.86 -14.35 2.48
C LEU A 2 13.32 -12.94 2.77
N GLN A 3 13.33 -12.53 4.05
CA GLN A 3 12.89 -11.21 4.46
C GLN A 3 14.03 -10.20 4.27
N PHE A 4 13.84 -9.23 3.37
CA PHE A 4 14.78 -8.12 3.21
C PHE A 4 14.45 -7.01 4.21
N ARG A 5 15.42 -6.67 5.06
CA ARG A 5 15.31 -5.55 6.01
C ARG A 5 15.76 -4.25 5.33
N ARG A 6 15.24 -3.12 5.81
CA ARG A 6 15.74 -1.79 5.40
C ARG A 6 17.22 -1.66 5.75
N LEU A 7 17.99 -1.02 4.88
CA LEU A 7 19.42 -0.81 5.10
C LEU A 7 19.67 0.15 6.26
N ARG A 8 20.76 -0.06 6.99
CA ARG A 8 21.20 0.87 8.02
C ARG A 8 21.72 2.15 7.37
N LYS A 9 21.53 3.30 8.03
CA LYS A 9 22.00 4.60 7.53
C LYS A 9 23.50 4.56 7.17
N SER A 10 24.32 3.87 7.96
CA SER A 10 25.76 3.70 7.72
C SER A 10 26.08 2.96 6.42
N GLU A 11 25.28 1.94 6.06
CA GLU A 11 25.46 1.16 4.83
C GLU A 11 25.12 2.00 3.60
N VAL A 12 24.03 2.78 3.68
CA VAL A 12 23.64 3.72 2.63
C VAL A 12 24.71 4.80 2.43
N VAL A 13 25.18 5.43 3.51
CA VAL A 13 26.26 6.44 3.45
C VAL A 13 27.51 5.88 2.79
N LYS A 14 27.96 4.69 3.22
CA LYS A 14 29.14 4.02 2.65
C LYS A 14 28.97 3.84 1.14
N ARG A 15 27.82 3.32 0.72
CA ARG A 15 27.57 3.06 -0.71
C ARG A 15 27.47 4.34 -1.54
N LEU A 16 26.82 5.39 -1.02
CA LEU A 16 26.77 6.69 -1.69
C LEU A 16 28.16 7.33 -1.82
N LYS A 17 29.02 7.18 -0.80
CA LYS A 17 30.40 7.67 -0.84
C LYS A 17 31.23 6.96 -1.92
N GLU A 18 31.08 5.64 -2.04
CA GLU A 18 31.73 4.87 -3.11
C GLU A 18 31.28 5.35 -4.50
N ILE A 19 29.97 5.52 -4.71
CA ILE A 19 29.41 5.99 -5.98
C ILE A 19 29.90 7.41 -6.30
N ALA A 20 29.85 8.33 -5.34
CA ALA A 20 30.33 9.69 -5.51
C ALA A 20 31.81 9.76 -5.92
N SER A 21 32.66 8.92 -5.29
CA SER A 21 34.08 8.83 -5.65
C SER A 21 34.29 8.27 -7.06
N MET A 22 33.52 7.25 -7.47
CA MET A 22 33.60 6.66 -8.81
C MET A 22 33.18 7.65 -9.90
N GLU A 23 32.19 8.50 -9.61
CA GLU A 23 31.67 9.52 -10.52
C GLU A 23 32.44 10.86 -10.43
N GLY A 24 33.47 10.95 -9.59
CA GLY A 24 34.29 12.17 -9.43
C GLY A 24 33.56 13.35 -8.78
N ILE A 25 32.50 13.08 -8.02
CA ILE A 25 31.68 14.09 -7.33
C ILE A 25 32.17 14.25 -5.89
N LYS A 26 32.50 15.48 -5.48
CA LYS A 26 32.84 15.78 -4.08
C LYS A 26 31.56 16.01 -3.27
N VAL A 27 31.19 15.07 -2.43
CA VAL A 27 30.03 15.18 -1.54
C VAL A 27 30.51 15.30 -0.10
N THR A 28 29.97 16.27 0.65
CA THR A 28 30.28 16.41 2.08
C THR A 28 29.70 15.25 2.91
N ASP A 29 30.38 14.83 3.98
CA ASP A 29 29.90 13.74 4.85
C ASP A 29 28.54 14.08 5.51
N VAL A 30 28.26 15.36 5.75
CA VAL A 30 26.97 15.84 6.27
C VAL A 30 25.87 15.67 5.23
N ALA A 31 26.13 16.02 3.96
CA ALA A 31 25.19 15.79 2.86
C ALA A 31 24.88 14.29 2.67
N LEU A 32 25.89 13.42 2.73
CA LEU A 32 25.69 11.97 2.64
C LEU A 32 24.81 11.42 3.77
N LYS A 33 25.01 11.87 5.01
CA LYS A 33 24.16 11.48 6.15
C LYS A 33 22.71 11.93 5.96
N LYS A 34 22.50 13.16 5.47
CA LYS A 34 21.17 13.73 5.23
C LYS A 34 20.44 13.00 4.10
N LEU A 35 21.13 12.62 3.02
CA LEU A 35 20.59 11.76 1.95
C LEU A 35 20.22 10.36 2.47
N ALA A 36 21.08 9.74 3.27
CA ALA A 36 20.81 8.43 3.84
C ALA A 36 19.59 8.47 4.79
N GLU A 37 19.45 9.53 5.58
CA GLU A 37 18.28 9.74 6.43
C GLU A 37 17.00 9.92 5.62
N ARG A 38 17.03 10.78 4.60
CA ARG A 38 15.91 11.03 3.68
C ARG A 38 15.43 9.76 2.96
N SER A 39 16.34 8.85 2.65
CA SER A 39 16.01 7.61 1.92
C SER A 39 15.25 6.56 2.73
N GLU A 40 15.18 6.73 4.05
CA GLU A 40 14.61 5.76 5.01
C GLU A 40 15.04 4.29 4.80
N GLY A 41 16.26 4.06 4.29
CA GLY A 41 16.81 2.72 4.04
C GLY A 41 16.49 2.11 2.67
N ASP A 42 15.94 2.90 1.73
CA ASP A 42 15.84 2.57 0.31
C ASP A 42 17.04 3.13 -0.47
N LEU A 43 17.96 2.24 -0.85
CA LEU A 43 19.17 2.61 -1.59
C LEU A 43 18.87 3.20 -2.97
N ARG A 44 17.80 2.76 -3.66
CA ARG A 44 17.47 3.29 -5.00
C ARG A 44 17.07 4.75 -4.89
N SER A 45 16.22 5.06 -3.91
CA SER A 45 15.80 6.44 -3.63
C SER A 45 17.01 7.32 -3.26
N ALA A 46 17.94 6.80 -2.46
CA ALA A 46 19.17 7.51 -2.09
C ALA A 46 20.08 7.83 -3.30
N ILE A 47 20.28 6.86 -4.20
CA ILE A 47 21.09 7.03 -5.42
C ILE A 47 20.45 8.05 -6.35
N ASN A 48 19.13 7.98 -6.55
CA ASN A 48 18.41 8.94 -7.40
C ASN A 48 18.52 10.37 -6.85
N ASP A 49 18.45 10.54 -5.53
CA ASP A 49 18.60 11.86 -4.90
C ASP A 49 20.01 12.40 -5.07
N LEU A 50 21.03 11.55 -4.89
CA LEU A 50 22.43 11.91 -5.18
C LEU A 50 22.61 12.30 -6.66
N GLN A 51 22.01 11.54 -7.59
CA GLN A 51 22.09 11.85 -9.01
C GLN A 51 21.39 13.18 -9.35
N ALA A 52 20.23 13.46 -8.76
CA ALA A 52 19.47 14.68 -9.01
C ALA A 52 20.25 15.94 -8.61
N ILE A 53 20.94 15.93 -7.47
CA ILE A 53 21.73 17.08 -6.99
C ILE A 53 23.12 17.17 -7.62
N ALA A 54 23.69 16.03 -8.02
CA ALA A 54 24.96 16.00 -8.74
C ALA A 54 24.80 16.35 -10.23
N SER A 55 23.58 16.28 -10.77
CA SER A 55 23.29 16.65 -12.16
C SER A 55 23.56 18.15 -12.36
N GLY A 56 24.70 18.45 -12.98
CA GLY A 56 25.16 19.81 -13.26
C GLY A 56 26.11 20.40 -12.21
N ARG A 57 26.55 19.65 -11.20
CA ARG A 57 27.50 20.13 -10.16
C ARG A 57 28.57 19.09 -9.84
N ARG A 58 29.82 19.52 -9.63
CA ARG A 58 30.94 18.65 -9.19
C ARG A 58 31.12 18.61 -7.68
N VAL A 59 30.47 19.52 -6.96
CA VAL A 59 30.49 19.62 -5.49
C VAL A 59 29.06 19.65 -4.97
N VAL A 60 28.77 18.80 -4.00
CA VAL A 60 27.47 18.68 -3.34
C VAL A 60 27.64 18.95 -1.85
N ASP A 61 27.07 20.07 -1.42
CA ASP A 61 27.01 20.54 -0.05
C ASP A 61 25.64 20.26 0.58
N VAL A 62 25.45 20.70 1.83
CA VAL A 62 24.19 20.51 2.56
C VAL A 62 23.06 21.30 1.92
N ASP A 63 23.35 22.49 1.39
CA ASP A 63 22.38 23.37 0.75
C ASP A 63 21.79 22.73 -0.52
N ALA A 64 22.61 22.03 -1.31
CA ALA A 64 22.14 21.22 -2.43
C ALA A 64 21.19 20.09 -2.00
N VAL A 65 21.40 19.50 -0.81
CA VAL A 65 20.48 18.50 -0.26
C VAL A 65 19.20 19.14 0.26
N GLU A 66 19.25 20.36 0.81
CA GLU A 66 18.06 21.11 1.24
C GLU A 66 17.18 21.54 0.07
N ALA A 67 17.78 21.84 -1.08
CA ALA A 67 17.06 22.14 -2.31
C ALA A 67 16.18 20.97 -2.81
N LEU A 68 16.44 19.73 -2.36
CA LEU A 68 15.56 18.58 -2.63
C LEU A 68 14.25 18.61 -1.82
N GLY A 69 14.07 19.58 -0.90
CA GLY A 69 12.92 19.66 0.01
C GLY A 69 12.94 18.58 1.11
N GLU A 70 11.88 18.41 1.89
CA GLU A 70 11.64 17.18 2.66
C GLU A 70 10.76 16.23 1.84
N ARG A 71 11.05 14.92 1.84
CA ARG A 71 10.12 13.88 1.36
C ARG A 71 9.58 13.16 2.57
N ASN A 72 8.61 13.77 3.23
CA ASN A 72 7.90 13.09 4.29
C ASN A 72 6.42 13.13 3.99
N ARG A 73 6.01 12.20 3.12
CA ARG A 73 4.62 12.01 2.70
C ARG A 73 3.67 11.93 3.89
N VAL A 74 4.11 11.40 5.03
CA VAL A 74 3.28 11.33 6.26
C VAL A 74 3.14 12.71 6.92
N ARG A 75 4.20 13.50 7.00
CA ARG A 75 4.10 14.88 7.52
C ARG A 75 3.29 15.78 6.57
N GLU A 76 3.51 15.64 5.27
CA GLU A 76 2.80 16.39 4.24
C GLU A 76 1.29 16.11 4.28
N ILE A 77 0.88 14.83 4.38
CA ILE A 77 -0.56 14.51 4.50
C ILE A 77 -1.15 15.03 5.80
N PHE A 78 -0.44 14.99 6.93
CA PHE A 78 -0.94 15.55 8.18
C PHE A 78 -1.17 17.06 8.10
N GLN A 79 -0.30 17.78 7.40
CA GLN A 79 -0.49 19.21 7.14
C GLN A 79 -1.71 19.44 6.25
N ALA A 80 -1.86 18.67 5.16
CA ALA A 80 -3.01 18.75 4.28
C ALA A 80 -4.33 18.45 5.02
N LEU A 81 -4.40 17.38 5.80
CA LEU A 81 -5.55 17.02 6.63
C LEU A 81 -5.87 18.13 7.64
N ARG A 82 -4.85 18.70 8.28
CA ARG A 82 -5.06 19.82 9.22
C ARG A 82 -5.69 21.02 8.53
N ILE A 83 -5.29 21.34 7.31
CA ILE A 83 -5.90 22.43 6.53
C ILE A 83 -7.35 22.06 6.18
N ILE A 84 -7.58 20.85 5.65
CA ILE A 84 -8.91 20.38 5.23
C ILE A 84 -9.90 20.43 6.39
N PHE A 85 -9.57 19.85 7.54
CA PHE A 85 -10.52 19.81 8.67
C PHE A 85 -10.76 21.18 9.29
N ASN A 86 -9.80 22.11 9.26
CA ASN A 86 -9.94 23.39 9.98
C ASN A 86 -10.35 24.58 9.11
N THR A 87 -10.35 24.44 7.79
CA THR A 87 -10.73 25.53 6.89
C THR A 87 -12.24 25.64 6.73
N LYS A 88 -12.72 26.87 6.48
CA LYS A 88 -14.13 27.15 6.09
C LYS A 88 -14.26 27.50 4.61
N SER A 89 -13.18 27.37 3.82
CA SER A 89 -13.15 27.75 2.42
C SER A 89 -12.91 26.54 1.53
N LEU A 90 -13.83 26.33 0.57
CA LEU A 90 -13.72 25.31 -0.46
C LEU A 90 -12.40 25.42 -1.26
N ARG A 91 -12.00 26.65 -1.60
CA ARG A 91 -10.75 26.90 -2.35
C ARG A 91 -9.54 26.49 -1.54
N ALA A 92 -9.49 26.85 -0.25
CA ALA A 92 -8.39 26.48 0.63
C ALA A 92 -8.33 24.96 0.88
N ALA A 93 -9.48 24.31 1.07
CA ALA A 93 -9.56 22.85 1.23
C ALA A 93 -9.05 22.11 -0.02
N ARG A 94 -9.40 22.60 -1.22
CA ARG A 94 -8.89 22.07 -2.49
C ARG A 94 -7.38 22.29 -2.63
N ALA A 95 -6.90 23.49 -2.34
CA ALA A 95 -5.48 23.84 -2.44
C ALA A 95 -4.61 23.00 -1.49
N ALA A 96 -5.17 22.48 -0.40
CA ALA A 96 -4.46 21.61 0.53
C ALA A 96 -3.89 20.31 -0.11
N LEU A 97 -4.41 19.90 -1.27
CA LEU A 97 -3.91 18.76 -2.02
C LEU A 97 -2.99 19.15 -3.18
N GLU A 98 -2.83 20.44 -3.48
CA GLU A 98 -1.94 20.90 -4.53
C GLU A 98 -0.48 20.71 -4.10
N GLY A 99 0.32 20.06 -4.94
CA GLY A 99 1.73 19.75 -4.63
C GLY A 99 1.94 18.54 -3.72
N LEU A 100 0.88 17.86 -3.28
CA LEU A 100 0.99 16.66 -2.44
C LEU A 100 1.43 15.44 -3.27
N GLU A 101 2.57 14.82 -2.93
CA GLU A 101 3.10 13.64 -3.62
C GLU A 101 2.44 12.32 -3.15
N ILE A 102 1.11 12.30 -3.05
CA ILE A 102 0.32 11.18 -2.56
C ILE A 102 -0.86 10.93 -3.48
N ASP A 103 -1.09 9.66 -3.81
CA ASP A 103 -2.21 9.26 -4.66
C ASP A 103 -3.56 9.65 -4.04
N LEU A 104 -4.52 10.06 -4.87
CA LEU A 104 -5.85 10.48 -4.40
C LEU A 104 -6.58 9.38 -3.61
N ASP A 105 -6.41 8.12 -3.99
CA ASP A 105 -7.00 6.98 -3.27
C ASP A 105 -6.43 6.86 -1.84
N MET A 106 -5.15 7.19 -1.68
CA MET A 106 -4.49 7.20 -0.38
C MET A 106 -4.99 8.37 0.47
N VAL A 107 -5.08 9.58 -0.12
CA VAL A 107 -5.68 10.75 0.54
C VAL A 107 -7.12 10.47 0.99
N TYR A 108 -7.92 9.85 0.12
CA TYR A 108 -9.29 9.46 0.43
C TYR A 108 -9.35 8.48 1.62
N ALA A 109 -8.47 7.48 1.65
CA ALA A 109 -8.38 6.54 2.77
C ALA A 109 -8.01 7.24 4.09
N TRP A 110 -7.13 8.24 4.04
CA TRP A 110 -6.80 9.08 5.21
C TRP A 110 -7.99 9.89 5.71
N LEU A 111 -8.76 10.50 4.80
CA LEU A 111 -9.95 11.27 5.17
C LEU A 111 -10.99 10.37 5.84
N ILE A 112 -11.39 9.28 5.20
CA ILE A 112 -12.38 8.31 5.73
C ILE A 112 -12.02 7.84 7.14
N GLU A 113 -10.75 7.51 7.38
CA GLU A 113 -10.30 7.02 8.69
C GLU A 113 -10.43 8.07 9.79
N ASN A 114 -10.21 9.34 9.45
CA ASN A 114 -10.09 10.41 10.45
C ASN A 114 -11.38 11.24 10.62
N VAL A 115 -12.31 11.18 9.66
CA VAL A 115 -13.57 11.94 9.71
C VAL A 115 -14.39 11.70 10.99
N PRO A 116 -14.60 10.47 11.48
CA PRO A 116 -15.37 10.22 12.71
C PRO A 116 -14.84 10.94 13.95
N GLU A 117 -13.52 10.92 14.14
CA GLU A 117 -12.88 11.51 15.31
C GLU A 117 -12.77 13.05 15.18
N GLN A 118 -12.72 13.57 13.95
CA GLN A 118 -12.61 15.01 13.68
C GLN A 118 -13.96 15.73 13.66
N ILE A 119 -15.05 15.00 13.39
CA ILE A 119 -16.43 15.49 13.29
C ILE A 119 -17.33 14.63 14.21
N PRO A 120 -17.44 14.98 15.49
CA PRO A 120 -18.16 14.15 16.47
C PRO A 120 -19.68 14.29 16.38
N ASP A 121 -20.20 15.40 15.85
CA ASP A 121 -21.65 15.60 15.70
C ASP A 121 -22.21 14.65 14.63
N PRO A 122 -23.22 13.82 14.95
CA PRO A 122 -23.76 12.83 14.00
C PRO A 122 -24.36 13.44 12.74
N GLY A 123 -24.95 14.63 12.81
CA GLY A 123 -25.54 15.31 11.66
C GLY A 123 -24.47 15.80 10.69
N GLU A 124 -23.46 16.51 11.22
CA GLU A 124 -22.27 16.93 10.45
C GLU A 124 -21.50 15.74 9.88
N LEU A 125 -21.39 14.65 10.65
CA LEU A 125 -20.73 13.44 10.23
C LEU A 125 -21.43 12.79 9.04
N ALA A 126 -22.77 12.74 9.05
CA ALA A 126 -23.56 12.23 7.92
C ALA A 126 -23.34 13.07 6.66
N GLU A 127 -23.32 14.40 6.77
CA GLU A 127 -23.02 15.30 5.65
C GLU A 127 -21.61 15.08 5.09
N ALA A 128 -20.61 14.92 5.96
CA ALA A 128 -19.23 14.64 5.56
C ALA A 128 -19.12 13.30 4.81
N TYR A 129 -19.80 12.26 5.29
CA TYR A 129 -19.84 10.96 4.62
C TYR A 129 -20.58 10.98 3.30
N GLU A 130 -21.67 11.73 3.18
CA GLU A 130 -22.37 11.91 1.91
C GLU A 130 -21.46 12.57 0.86
N ALA A 131 -20.68 13.58 1.25
CA ALA A 131 -19.70 14.21 0.37
C ALA A 131 -18.60 13.21 -0.05
N LEU A 132 -18.08 12.41 0.88
CA LEU A 132 -17.07 11.38 0.61
C LEU A 132 -17.62 10.26 -0.28
N ALA A 133 -18.84 9.81 -0.05
CA ALA A 133 -19.49 8.79 -0.87
C ALA A 133 -19.62 9.25 -2.33
N ARG A 134 -20.01 10.51 -2.55
CA ARG A 134 -20.04 11.10 -3.90
C ARG A 134 -18.65 11.19 -4.52
N ALA A 135 -17.63 11.57 -3.73
CA ALA A 135 -16.25 11.60 -4.19
C ALA A 135 -15.77 10.22 -4.63
N ASP A 136 -16.07 9.17 -3.85
CA ASP A 136 -15.72 7.77 -4.17
C ASP A 136 -16.33 7.32 -5.50
N LEU A 137 -17.59 7.66 -5.76
CA LEU A 137 -18.23 7.36 -7.05
C LEU A 137 -17.46 7.98 -8.23
N PHE A 138 -16.97 9.21 -8.08
CA PHE A 138 -16.16 9.85 -9.11
C PHE A 138 -14.76 9.24 -9.22
N LEU A 139 -14.10 8.90 -8.10
CA LEU A 139 -12.80 8.22 -8.10
C LEU A 139 -12.89 6.82 -8.73
N ALA A 140 -13.91 6.05 -8.37
CA ALA A 140 -14.18 4.73 -8.93
C ALA A 140 -14.43 4.78 -10.44
N LYS A 141 -15.24 5.74 -10.90
CA LYS A 141 -15.45 5.98 -12.34
C LYS A 141 -14.16 6.42 -13.04
N ALA A 142 -13.40 7.33 -12.44
CA ALA A 142 -12.13 7.80 -12.99
C ALA A 142 -11.14 6.65 -13.17
N SER A 143 -10.99 5.78 -12.17
CA SER A 143 -10.10 4.63 -12.20
C SER A 143 -10.57 3.54 -13.19
N ARG A 144 -11.87 3.18 -13.15
CA ARG A 144 -12.42 2.11 -14.01
C ARG A 144 -12.46 2.49 -15.49
N GLU A 145 -12.82 3.73 -15.81
CA GLU A 145 -12.99 4.20 -17.19
C GLU A 145 -11.78 5.01 -17.69
N GLN A 146 -10.73 5.17 -16.87
CA GLN A 146 -9.55 5.99 -17.14
C GLN A 146 -9.88 7.47 -17.48
N LYS A 147 -11.01 7.96 -16.96
CA LYS A 147 -11.50 9.33 -17.16
C LYS A 147 -11.01 10.26 -16.05
N TRP A 148 -9.71 10.56 -16.05
CA TRP A 148 -9.07 11.36 -15.00
C TRP A 148 -9.59 12.80 -14.89
N LYS A 149 -10.31 13.32 -15.89
CA LYS A 149 -11.02 14.62 -15.79
C LYS A 149 -12.05 14.65 -14.65
N LEU A 150 -12.57 13.48 -14.24
CA LEU A 150 -13.56 13.36 -13.17
C LEU A 150 -12.99 13.68 -11.77
N THR A 151 -11.67 13.65 -11.59
CA THR A 151 -11.02 14.01 -10.32
C THR A 151 -11.28 15.47 -9.95
N ARG A 152 -11.55 16.34 -10.93
CA ARG A 152 -11.96 17.74 -10.72
C ARG A 152 -13.25 17.86 -9.90
N TYR A 153 -14.11 16.85 -9.92
CA TYR A 153 -15.33 16.78 -9.10
C TYR A 153 -15.08 16.05 -7.77
N ALA A 154 -14.28 14.97 -7.80
CA ALA A 154 -13.95 14.21 -6.60
C ALA A 154 -13.19 15.05 -5.55
N ILE A 155 -12.19 15.81 -5.98
CA ILE A 155 -11.31 16.56 -5.08
C ILE A 155 -12.10 17.56 -4.21
N PRO A 156 -12.90 18.50 -4.77
CA PRO A 156 -13.68 19.43 -3.96
C PRO A 156 -14.68 18.74 -3.02
N LEU A 157 -15.23 17.59 -3.41
CA LEU A 157 -16.17 16.83 -2.58
C LEU A 157 -15.47 16.20 -1.37
N MET A 158 -14.35 15.50 -1.58
CA MET A 158 -13.65 14.85 -0.46
C MET A 158 -12.89 15.83 0.44
N THR A 159 -12.49 17.01 -0.06
CA THR A 159 -11.83 18.03 0.76
C THR A 159 -12.82 19.05 1.31
N GLY A 160 -13.34 19.92 0.45
CA GLY A 160 -14.21 21.01 0.86
C GLY A 160 -15.58 20.55 1.35
N GLY A 161 -16.12 19.45 0.83
CA GLY A 161 -17.34 18.86 1.36
C GLY A 161 -17.19 18.44 2.83
N VAL A 162 -16.08 17.78 3.18
CA VAL A 162 -15.74 17.43 4.56
C VAL A 162 -15.45 18.67 5.41
N ALA A 163 -14.71 19.64 4.87
CA ALA A 163 -14.36 20.88 5.56
C ALA A 163 -15.61 21.71 5.93
N LEU A 164 -16.56 21.83 5.01
CA LEU A 164 -17.78 22.61 5.18
C LEU A 164 -18.82 21.90 6.03
N ALA A 165 -18.84 20.56 6.03
CA ALA A 165 -19.71 19.78 6.91
C ALA A 165 -19.36 20.00 8.39
N ARG A 166 -18.07 20.14 8.71
CA ARG A 166 -17.60 20.38 10.08
C ARG A 166 -17.91 21.81 10.54
N ARG A 167 -18.90 21.95 11.42
CA ARG A 167 -19.25 23.23 12.06
C ARG A 167 -18.85 23.23 13.54
N THR A 168 -18.92 22.08 14.19
CA THR A 168 -18.45 21.87 15.56
C THR A 168 -17.00 21.41 15.61
N LYS A 169 -16.28 21.84 16.66
CA LYS A 169 -14.92 21.36 16.94
C LYS A 169 -14.98 20.21 17.94
N PRO A 170 -14.16 19.16 17.77
CA PRO A 170 -14.03 18.11 18.78
C PRO A 170 -13.42 18.67 20.07
N GLN A 171 -13.77 18.05 21.18
CA GLN A 171 -13.22 18.40 22.49
C GLN A 171 -11.77 17.93 22.58
N GLY A 172 -10.85 18.89 22.69
CA GLY A 172 -9.42 18.61 22.83
C GLY A 172 -8.68 18.29 21.51
N PHE A 173 -7.44 17.83 21.64
CA PHE A 173 -6.59 17.52 20.51
C PHE A 173 -6.86 16.09 20.00
N VAL A 174 -7.32 16.00 18.76
CA VAL A 174 -7.54 14.72 18.07
C VAL A 174 -6.37 14.45 17.13
N LYS A 175 -5.64 13.36 17.39
CA LYS A 175 -4.51 12.92 16.56
C LYS A 175 -4.99 12.33 15.23
N PHE A 176 -4.23 12.55 14.16
CA PHE A 176 -4.47 11.84 12.90
C PHE A 176 -3.93 10.41 12.96
N THR A 177 -4.72 9.46 12.49
CA THR A 177 -4.40 8.02 12.48
C THR A 177 -4.23 7.51 11.05
N PHE A 178 -3.24 6.65 10.88
CA PHE A 178 -2.98 5.99 9.59
C PHE A 178 -4.15 5.06 9.19
N PRO A 179 -4.56 5.01 7.91
CA PRO A 179 -5.70 4.23 7.45
C PRO A 179 -5.62 2.75 7.86
N SER A 180 -6.60 2.31 8.63
CA SER A 180 -6.72 0.93 9.11
C SER A 180 -6.87 -0.05 7.95
N LYS A 181 -7.61 0.32 6.91
CA LYS A 181 -7.80 -0.47 5.67
C LYS A 181 -6.47 -0.92 5.07
N ILE A 182 -5.49 -0.02 4.97
CA ILE A 182 -4.21 -0.33 4.34
C ILE A 182 -3.39 -1.25 5.23
N ARG A 183 -3.38 -0.98 6.54
CA ARG A 183 -2.74 -1.84 7.54
C ARG A 183 -3.31 -3.26 7.50
N LEU A 184 -4.64 -3.38 7.41
CA LEU A 184 -5.35 -4.65 7.30
C LEU A 184 -5.03 -5.37 5.98
N MET A 185 -4.99 -4.64 4.86
CA MET A 185 -4.63 -5.20 3.57
C MET A 185 -3.19 -5.72 3.54
N GLN A 186 -2.26 -5.01 4.19
CA GLN A 186 -0.87 -5.47 4.34
C GLN A 186 -0.79 -6.71 5.24
N ARG A 187 -1.44 -6.69 6.41
CA ARG A 187 -1.44 -7.81 7.37
C ARG A 187 -2.03 -9.08 6.76
N SER A 188 -3.16 -8.97 6.07
CA SER A 188 -3.86 -10.09 5.45
C SER A 188 -3.24 -10.55 4.12
N ARG A 189 -2.20 -9.88 3.61
CA ARG A 189 -1.64 -10.17 2.28
C ARG A 189 -1.21 -11.63 2.13
N ALA A 190 -0.42 -12.12 3.09
CA ALA A 190 0.09 -13.49 3.05
C ALA A 190 -1.04 -14.53 3.09
N GLU A 191 -2.03 -14.31 3.97
CA GLU A 191 -3.21 -15.17 4.05
C GLU A 191 -4.05 -15.14 2.77
N ARG A 192 -4.27 -13.96 2.18
CA ARG A 192 -5.01 -13.82 0.92
C ARG A 192 -4.30 -14.50 -0.25
N GLU A 193 -2.97 -14.37 -0.33
CA GLU A 193 -2.16 -15.08 -1.33
C GLU A 193 -2.29 -16.60 -1.16
N LEU A 194 -2.25 -17.10 0.09
CA LEU A 194 -2.42 -18.52 0.39
C LEU A 194 -3.83 -19.02 0.03
N ARG A 195 -4.88 -18.31 0.48
CA ARG A 195 -6.27 -18.62 0.11
C ARG A 195 -6.48 -18.60 -1.39
N SER A 196 -5.90 -17.64 -2.10
CA SER A 196 -5.99 -17.55 -3.56
C SER A 196 -5.31 -18.74 -4.26
N SER A 197 -4.19 -19.22 -3.71
CA SER A 197 -3.51 -20.42 -4.21
C SER A 197 -4.38 -21.67 -4.05
N ILE A 198 -4.90 -21.88 -2.84
CA ILE A 198 -5.82 -23.00 -2.52
C ILE A 198 -7.05 -22.96 -3.43
N ALA A 199 -7.69 -21.80 -3.54
CA ALA A 199 -8.86 -21.60 -4.37
C ALA A 199 -8.61 -21.93 -5.85
N SER A 200 -7.43 -21.58 -6.37
CA SER A 200 -7.03 -21.87 -7.75
C SER A 200 -6.93 -23.38 -8.01
N LYS A 201 -6.36 -24.13 -7.05
CA LYS A 201 -6.22 -25.60 -7.15
C LYS A 201 -7.57 -26.30 -7.12
N ILE A 202 -8.42 -25.91 -6.17
CA ILE A 202 -9.79 -26.44 -6.04
C ILE A 202 -10.60 -26.12 -7.31
N ALA A 203 -10.58 -24.86 -7.74
CA ALA A 203 -11.26 -24.41 -8.94
C ALA A 203 -10.82 -25.19 -10.20
N GLY A 204 -9.52 -25.44 -10.34
CA GLY A 204 -8.96 -26.17 -11.48
C GLY A 204 -9.40 -27.63 -11.55
N LYS A 205 -9.48 -28.32 -10.40
CA LYS A 205 -9.89 -29.74 -10.34
C LYS A 205 -11.40 -29.94 -10.38
N LEU A 206 -12.18 -28.99 -9.84
CA LEU A 206 -13.65 -29.07 -9.77
C LEU A 206 -14.36 -28.30 -10.89
N HIS A 207 -13.62 -27.65 -11.79
CA HIS A 207 -14.17 -26.82 -12.87
C HIS A 207 -15.10 -25.69 -12.37
N LEU A 208 -14.74 -25.07 -11.25
CA LEU A 208 -15.48 -23.96 -10.64
C LEU A 208 -14.73 -22.64 -10.81
N SER A 209 -15.41 -21.52 -10.59
CA SER A 209 -14.71 -20.24 -10.41
C SER A 209 -13.99 -20.20 -9.07
N SER A 210 -12.87 -19.47 -8.96
CA SER A 210 -12.13 -19.33 -7.70
C SER A 210 -13.00 -18.74 -6.59
N SER A 211 -13.95 -17.85 -6.92
CA SER A 211 -14.92 -17.32 -5.95
C SER A 211 -15.84 -18.42 -5.42
N LYS A 212 -16.41 -19.26 -6.30
CA LYS A 212 -17.23 -20.40 -5.86
C LYS A 212 -16.43 -21.42 -5.06
N ALA A 213 -15.17 -21.66 -5.44
CA ALA A 213 -14.28 -22.54 -4.68
C ALA A 213 -14.06 -22.02 -3.25
N ILE A 214 -13.83 -20.72 -3.06
CA ILE A 214 -13.67 -20.10 -1.74
C ILE A 214 -14.97 -20.16 -0.93
N THR A 215 -16.10 -19.76 -1.52
CA THR A 215 -17.35 -19.60 -0.77
C THR A 215 -18.02 -20.93 -0.48
N HIS A 216 -18.05 -21.85 -1.45
CA HIS A 216 -18.82 -23.08 -1.35
C HIS A 216 -18.00 -24.32 -1.03
N MET A 217 -16.73 -24.40 -1.46
CA MET A 217 -15.96 -25.64 -1.31
C MET A 217 -14.95 -25.59 -0.16
N LEU A 218 -14.29 -24.45 0.02
CA LEU A 218 -13.24 -24.27 1.02
C LEU A 218 -13.67 -24.60 2.45
N PRO A 219 -14.88 -24.23 2.94
CA PRO A 219 -15.31 -24.60 4.29
C PRO A 219 -15.37 -26.12 4.51
N TYR A 220 -15.91 -26.87 3.54
CA TYR A 220 -16.01 -28.32 3.62
C TYR A 220 -14.64 -28.99 3.50
N ILE A 221 -13.79 -28.51 2.60
CA ILE A 221 -12.43 -29.02 2.45
C ILE A 221 -11.63 -28.76 3.73
N SER A 222 -11.73 -27.55 4.31
CA SER A 222 -11.08 -27.24 5.59
C SER A 222 -11.60 -28.13 6.72
N PHE A 223 -12.90 -28.40 6.77
CA PHE A 223 -13.50 -29.32 7.74
C PHE A 223 -12.95 -30.74 7.60
N ILE A 224 -12.89 -31.30 6.39
CA ILE A 224 -12.33 -32.64 6.14
C ILE A 224 -10.84 -32.68 6.53
N MET A 225 -10.08 -31.67 6.08
CA MET A 225 -8.65 -31.56 6.38
C MET A 225 -8.36 -31.47 7.88
N SER A 226 -9.24 -30.84 8.67
CA SER A 226 -9.07 -30.69 10.13
C SER A 226 -9.18 -31.99 10.92
N ARG A 227 -9.74 -33.05 10.33
CA ARG A 227 -9.88 -34.36 10.98
C ARG A 227 -8.60 -35.19 10.90
N SER A 228 -7.62 -34.78 10.09
CA SER A 228 -6.32 -35.44 9.90
C SER A 228 -6.39 -36.95 9.66
N ASP A 229 -7.47 -37.41 9.02
CA ASP A 229 -7.73 -38.80 8.69
C ASP A 229 -7.19 -39.17 7.30
N GLU A 230 -7.43 -40.40 6.86
CA GLU A 230 -7.04 -40.87 5.53
C GLU A 230 -7.66 -40.01 4.41
N TYR A 231 -8.86 -39.48 4.63
CA TYR A 231 -9.54 -38.57 3.70
C TYR A 231 -8.82 -37.23 3.58
N ALA A 232 -8.26 -36.70 4.67
CA ALA A 232 -7.43 -35.50 4.62
C ALA A 232 -6.17 -35.71 3.75
N LYS A 233 -5.50 -36.87 3.85
CA LYS A 233 -4.35 -37.20 2.99
C LYS A 233 -4.75 -37.32 1.52
N ALA A 234 -5.83 -38.05 1.24
CA ALA A 234 -6.35 -38.19 -0.12
C ALA A 234 -6.78 -36.84 -0.74
N MET A 235 -7.39 -35.95 0.06
CA MET A 235 -7.74 -34.59 -0.37
C MET A 235 -6.51 -33.74 -0.67
N ALA A 236 -5.49 -33.80 0.19
CA ALA A 236 -4.25 -33.05 0.00
C ALA A 236 -3.52 -33.48 -1.28
N GLU A 237 -3.49 -34.78 -1.57
CA GLU A 237 -2.92 -35.33 -2.80
C GLU A 237 -3.76 -34.97 -4.03
N TYR A 238 -5.08 -35.15 -3.98
CA TYR A 238 -5.98 -34.88 -5.11
C TYR A 238 -5.90 -33.43 -5.59
N PHE A 239 -5.89 -32.48 -4.65
CA PHE A 239 -5.78 -31.05 -4.95
C PHE A 239 -4.34 -30.56 -5.04
N GLU A 240 -3.35 -31.42 -4.80
CA GLU A 240 -1.92 -31.10 -4.84
C GLU A 240 -1.56 -29.94 -3.88
N PHE A 241 -2.11 -29.94 -2.66
CA PHE A 241 -1.85 -28.89 -1.68
C PHE A 241 -0.39 -28.90 -1.20
N THR A 242 0.18 -27.71 -1.00
CA THR A 242 1.53 -27.59 -0.44
C THR A 242 1.50 -27.74 1.09
N PRO A 243 2.63 -28.05 1.75
CA PRO A 243 2.67 -28.15 3.21
C PRO A 243 2.16 -26.89 3.93
N SER A 244 2.42 -25.70 3.38
CA SER A 244 1.91 -24.44 3.92
C SER A 244 0.39 -24.29 3.79
N GLU A 245 -0.20 -24.82 2.73
CA GLU A 245 -1.65 -24.78 2.50
C GLU A 245 -2.36 -25.80 3.38
N VAL A 246 -1.78 -26.99 3.53
CA VAL A 246 -2.27 -28.05 4.44
C VAL A 246 -2.31 -27.52 5.87
N LYS A 247 -1.20 -26.96 6.37
CA LYS A 247 -1.12 -26.35 7.70
C LYS A 247 -2.19 -25.26 7.93
N TYR A 248 -2.52 -24.51 6.88
CA TYR A 248 -3.54 -23.48 6.95
C TYR A 248 -4.95 -24.07 7.02
N LEU A 249 -5.24 -25.12 6.23
CA LEU A 249 -6.54 -25.79 6.19
C LEU A 249 -6.83 -26.61 7.45
N THR A 250 -5.80 -27.12 8.12
CA THR A 250 -5.89 -27.91 9.36
C THR A 250 -5.98 -27.04 10.61
N GLY A 251 -5.87 -25.70 10.49
CA GLY A 251 -5.85 -24.80 11.65
C GLY A 251 -4.60 -24.92 12.53
N GLY A 252 -3.49 -25.46 11.99
CA GLY A 252 -2.24 -25.66 12.73
C GLY A 252 -1.93 -27.10 13.13
N GLY A 253 -2.79 -28.07 12.82
CA GLY A 253 -2.50 -29.49 12.96
C GLY A 253 -1.46 -30.00 11.94
N GLU A 254 -0.64 -30.96 12.35
CA GLU A 254 0.33 -31.62 11.47
C GLU A 254 -0.35 -32.71 10.65
N VAL A 255 -0.35 -32.54 9.33
CA VAL A 255 -0.67 -33.61 8.38
C VAL A 255 0.57 -33.76 7.50
N GLU A 256 1.23 -34.92 7.61
CA GLU A 256 2.34 -35.26 6.73
C GLU A 256 1.81 -35.48 5.31
N VAL A 257 2.29 -34.66 4.37
CA VAL A 257 1.99 -34.79 2.95
C VAL A 257 3.31 -34.83 2.20
N ALA A 258 3.45 -35.77 1.26
CA ALA A 258 4.64 -35.89 0.43
C ALA A 258 4.94 -34.57 -0.30
N GLU A 259 6.22 -34.19 -0.40
CA GLU A 259 6.64 -32.97 -1.10
C GLU A 259 6.19 -33.01 -2.57
N VAL A 260 5.17 -32.21 -2.89
CA VAL A 260 4.71 -32.08 -4.28
C VAL A 260 5.78 -31.36 -5.09
N ALA A 261 6.49 -32.11 -5.94
CA ALA A 261 7.47 -31.56 -6.87
C ALA A 261 6.81 -30.53 -7.81
N VAL A 262 7.15 -29.25 -7.62
CA VAL A 262 6.67 -28.16 -8.48
C VAL A 262 7.25 -28.34 -9.89
N LYS A 263 6.51 -29.00 -10.79
CA LYS A 263 6.84 -29.02 -12.22
C LYS A 263 6.75 -27.59 -12.75
N LYS A 264 7.92 -26.93 -12.92
CA LYS A 264 8.05 -25.65 -13.62
C LYS A 264 7.39 -25.78 -15.00
N ARG A 265 6.21 -25.15 -15.18
CA ARG A 265 5.59 -24.97 -16.49
C ARG A 265 6.61 -24.31 -17.42
N ARG A 266 7.16 -25.07 -18.39
CA ARG A 266 7.97 -24.53 -19.48
C ARG A 266 7.12 -23.47 -20.20
N ARG A 267 7.48 -22.19 -20.06
CA ARG A 267 6.89 -21.11 -20.85
C ARG A 267 7.19 -21.38 -22.31
N GLY A 268 6.19 -21.84 -23.07
CA GLY A 268 6.31 -22.00 -24.52
C GLY A 268 6.70 -20.66 -25.15
N ARG A 269 7.83 -20.64 -25.87
CA ARG A 269 8.20 -19.52 -26.74
C ARG A 269 7.07 -19.36 -27.77
N ARG A 270 6.27 -18.31 -27.65
CA ARG A 270 5.40 -17.84 -28.75
C ARG A 270 6.33 -17.41 -29.89
N THR A 271 6.49 -18.25 -30.89
CA THR A 271 7.07 -17.88 -32.18
C THR A 271 6.13 -16.87 -32.83
N ARG A 272 6.57 -15.61 -32.93
CA ARG A 272 5.94 -14.62 -33.82
C ARG A 272 6.13 -15.12 -35.25
N ARG A 273 5.06 -15.53 -35.91
CA ARG A 273 5.05 -15.65 -37.39
C ARG A 273 5.19 -14.23 -37.95
N ARG A 274 6.15 -14.08 -38.87
CA ARG A 274 6.31 -12.90 -39.73
C ARG A 274 5.16 -12.83 -40.72
#